data_AF-A0A1W6QXM4-F1
#
_entry.id   AF-A0A1W6QXM4-F1
#
_cell.length_a   1.000
_cell.length_b   1.000
_cell.length_c   1.000
_cell.angle_alpha   90.00
_cell.angle_beta   90.00
_cell.angle_gamma   90.00
#
_symmetry.space_group_name_H-M   'P 1'
#
loop_
_entity.id
_entity.type
_entity.pdbx_description
1 polymer ?
#
loop_
_entity_poly.entity_id
_entity_poly.type
_entity_poly.pdbx_seq_one_letter_code
_entity_poly.pdbx_strand_id
1 'polypeptide(L)'
;MNEKELAIKKWLLHLLDQVYLDADAYKNFFIRILPKERKRVTGTYHSVERVIEVSNLLRPPEVIALSVIKLLTQHIVVVNQELFDTEESEVSICKELLTELINQGKISKKELGTMVDTGMLEDEMAVYGEIFTWSEKETEDLLCVVVRNSFSLKGELRKRGYKWLAARKAWIKTYSSLETAEKEKSSLWTLSSEIDIGFETPIQCLFHFDYFLAIKQPEVNGDQMEMLGYVYENYGITKKFVKRVPTCLFSNERERLAKLEIPFELVVPKERQVVY
;
A
#
# COMPACT_ATOMS: atom_id res chain seq x y z
N MET A 1 0.84 10.20 -12.63
CA MET A 1 0.96 9.20 -11.55
C MET A 1 0.62 9.86 -10.23
N ASN A 2 -0.34 9.33 -9.46
CA ASN A 2 -0.76 9.90 -8.17
C ASN A 2 0.29 9.65 -7.07
N GLU A 3 0.16 10.28 -5.90
CA GLU A 3 1.15 10.16 -4.80
C GLU A 3 1.38 8.71 -4.34
N LYS A 4 0.33 7.88 -4.38
CA LYS A 4 0.40 6.47 -3.95
C LYS A 4 1.12 5.61 -4.97
N GLU A 5 0.79 5.74 -6.24
CA GLU A 5 1.50 5.08 -7.35
C GLU A 5 3.00 5.46 -7.34
N LEU A 6 3.32 6.74 -7.07
CA LEU A 6 4.71 7.20 -6.94
C LEU A 6 5.42 6.59 -5.73
N ALA A 7 4.75 6.46 -4.59
CA ALA A 7 5.32 5.83 -3.40
C ALA A 7 5.64 4.35 -3.64
N ILE A 8 4.72 3.61 -4.27
CA ILE A 8 4.94 2.20 -4.64
C ILE A 8 6.08 2.09 -5.66
N LYS A 9 6.08 2.92 -6.72
CA LYS A 9 7.17 2.93 -7.70
C LYS A 9 8.52 3.17 -7.04
N LYS A 10 8.65 4.16 -6.16
CA LYS A 10 9.90 4.44 -5.43
C LYS A 10 10.34 3.27 -4.55
N TRP A 11 9.40 2.60 -3.90
CA TRP A 11 9.70 1.41 -3.09
C TRP A 11 10.26 0.27 -3.95
N LEU A 12 9.66 0.01 -5.12
CA LEU A 12 10.14 -1.00 -6.06
C LEU A 12 11.48 -0.64 -6.70
N LEU A 13 11.68 0.62 -7.11
CA LEU A 13 12.96 1.09 -7.64
C LEU A 13 14.08 0.89 -6.62
N HIS A 14 13.82 1.23 -5.36
CA HIS A 14 14.78 1.01 -4.29
C HIS A 14 15.04 -0.48 -4.07
N LEU A 15 14.04 -1.36 -4.18
CA LEU A 15 14.25 -2.81 -4.12
C LEU A 15 15.15 -3.30 -5.26
N LEU A 16 14.90 -2.87 -6.48
CA LEU A 16 15.74 -3.19 -7.64
C LEU A 16 17.20 -2.76 -7.42
N ASP A 17 17.42 -1.56 -6.89
CA ASP A 17 18.76 -1.02 -6.57
C ASP A 17 19.48 -1.80 -5.45
N GLN A 18 18.77 -2.61 -4.66
CA GLN A 18 19.40 -3.47 -3.64
C GLN A 18 19.69 -4.87 -4.18
N VAL A 19 18.87 -5.37 -5.10
CA VAL A 19 18.99 -6.73 -5.65
C VAL A 19 20.00 -6.78 -6.80
N TYR A 20 20.02 -5.77 -7.66
CA TYR A 20 20.86 -5.75 -8.87
C TYR A 20 21.97 -4.69 -8.77
N LEU A 21 23.19 -5.05 -9.19
CA LEU A 21 24.31 -4.11 -9.28
C LEU A 21 24.03 -2.97 -10.28
N ASP A 22 23.42 -3.31 -11.42
CA ASP A 22 22.95 -2.36 -12.42
C ASP A 22 21.46 -2.59 -12.66
N ALA A 23 20.65 -1.81 -11.94
CA ALA A 23 19.20 -1.92 -11.98
C ALA A 23 18.55 -1.05 -13.08
N ASP A 24 19.31 -0.19 -13.79
CA ASP A 24 18.74 0.89 -14.60
C ASP A 24 17.85 0.37 -15.74
N ALA A 25 18.18 -0.79 -16.31
CA ALA A 25 17.39 -1.45 -17.35
C ALA A 25 15.94 -1.75 -16.89
N TYR A 26 15.74 -2.07 -15.61
CA TYR A 26 14.46 -2.48 -15.04
C TYR A 26 13.63 -1.32 -14.46
N LYS A 27 14.13 -0.07 -14.51
CA LYS A 27 13.45 1.08 -13.87
C LYS A 27 12.33 1.68 -14.71
N ASN A 28 12.26 1.31 -16.00
CA ASN A 28 11.30 1.86 -16.94
C ASN A 28 9.96 1.11 -16.91
N PHE A 29 9.18 1.33 -15.85
CA PHE A 29 7.79 0.88 -15.73
C PHE A 29 6.92 1.91 -15.01
N PHE A 30 5.61 1.74 -15.03
CA PHE A 30 4.65 2.59 -14.35
C PHE A 30 3.76 1.80 -13.40
N ILE A 31 3.28 2.47 -12.34
CA ILE A 31 2.29 1.90 -11.43
C ILE A 31 0.94 2.56 -11.72
N ARG A 32 -0.10 1.74 -11.86
CA ARG A 32 -1.49 2.19 -12.02
C ARG A 32 -2.36 1.52 -10.95
N ILE A 33 -3.02 2.32 -10.10
CA ILE A 33 -3.94 1.78 -9.09
C ILE A 33 -5.39 1.96 -9.60
N LEU A 34 -6.14 0.87 -9.64
CA LEU A 34 -7.56 0.90 -9.98
C LEU A 34 -8.42 0.56 -8.75
N PRO A 35 -9.41 1.40 -8.39
CA PRO A 35 -10.39 1.06 -7.36
C PRO A 35 -11.45 0.11 -7.92
N LYS A 36 -11.01 -1.08 -8.32
CA LYS A 36 -11.84 -2.12 -8.93
C LYS A 36 -11.59 -3.44 -8.22
N GLU A 37 -12.69 -4.08 -7.82
CA GLU A 37 -12.68 -5.43 -7.27
C GLU A 37 -12.98 -6.45 -8.38
N ARG A 38 -12.08 -7.41 -8.55
CA ARG A 38 -12.09 -8.50 -9.53
C ARG A 38 -12.09 -9.83 -8.77
N LYS A 39 -12.71 -10.86 -9.35
CA LYS A 39 -12.91 -12.14 -8.66
C LYS A 39 -11.63 -12.92 -8.36
N ARG A 40 -10.59 -12.80 -9.19
CA ARG A 40 -9.44 -13.73 -9.17
C ARG A 40 -8.07 -13.06 -9.06
N VAL A 41 -7.83 -11.99 -9.82
CA VAL A 41 -6.47 -11.44 -9.96
C VAL A 41 -6.36 -10.10 -9.23
N THR A 42 -5.34 -9.95 -8.38
CA THR A 42 -5.04 -8.73 -7.61
C THR A 42 -4.33 -7.66 -8.45
N GLY A 43 -3.78 -8.01 -9.60
CA GLY A 43 -3.22 -7.04 -10.54
C GLY A 43 -2.88 -7.66 -11.89
N THR A 44 -2.34 -6.87 -12.81
CA THR A 44 -1.95 -7.33 -14.14
C THR A 44 -0.75 -6.53 -14.62
N TYR A 45 0.20 -7.19 -15.27
CA TYR A 45 1.32 -6.52 -15.92
C TYR A 45 1.02 -6.38 -17.41
N HIS A 46 1.07 -5.14 -17.91
CA HIS A 46 0.91 -4.83 -19.32
C HIS A 46 2.30 -4.60 -19.93
N SER A 47 2.86 -5.62 -20.57
CA SER A 47 4.24 -5.64 -21.08
C SER A 47 4.53 -4.49 -22.06
N VAL A 48 3.64 -4.26 -23.03
CA VAL A 48 3.80 -3.21 -24.05
C VAL A 48 3.89 -1.81 -23.43
N GLU A 49 3.02 -1.50 -22.48
CA GLU A 49 3.02 -0.20 -21.80
C GLU A 49 4.03 -0.12 -20.63
N ARG A 50 4.62 -1.27 -20.26
CA ARG A 50 5.39 -1.49 -19.03
C ARG A 50 4.65 -0.99 -17.79
N VAL A 51 3.38 -1.35 -17.65
CA VAL A 51 2.51 -0.91 -16.54
C VAL A 51 2.19 -2.08 -15.62
N ILE A 52 2.51 -1.92 -14.33
CA ILE A 52 2.01 -2.76 -13.24
C ILE A 52 0.69 -2.15 -12.77
N GLU A 53 -0.41 -2.80 -13.14
CA GLU A 53 -1.76 -2.42 -12.73
C GLU A 53 -2.17 -3.17 -11.46
N VAL A 54 -2.57 -2.45 -10.43
CA VAL A 54 -2.99 -3.00 -9.13
C VAL A 54 -4.49 -2.78 -8.94
N SER A 55 -5.19 -3.83 -8.51
CA SER A 55 -6.63 -3.85 -8.24
C SER A 55 -6.91 -4.63 -6.95
N ASN A 56 -8.19 -4.87 -6.62
CA ASN A 56 -8.61 -5.59 -5.41
C ASN A 56 -8.03 -5.00 -4.11
N LEU A 57 -8.23 -3.70 -3.91
CA LEU A 57 -7.60 -2.95 -2.81
C LEU A 57 -8.19 -3.30 -1.42
N LEU A 58 -9.22 -4.15 -1.38
CA LEU A 58 -9.76 -4.75 -0.15
C LEU A 58 -8.96 -5.96 0.35
N ARG A 59 -8.02 -6.48 -0.43
CA ARG A 59 -7.12 -7.55 0.03
C ARG A 59 -6.19 -7.03 1.14
N PRO A 60 -5.69 -7.90 2.03
CA PRO A 60 -4.71 -7.50 3.02
C PRO A 60 -3.48 -6.84 2.36
N PRO A 61 -2.90 -5.79 2.97
CA PRO A 61 -1.76 -5.05 2.40
C PRO A 61 -0.61 -5.94 1.92
N GLU A 62 -0.28 -6.98 2.68
CA GLU A 62 0.74 -7.98 2.38
C GLU A 62 0.42 -8.82 1.14
N VAL A 63 -0.86 -9.14 0.91
CA VAL A 63 -1.29 -9.86 -0.30
C VAL A 63 -1.17 -8.96 -1.54
N ILE A 64 -1.49 -7.67 -1.39
CA ILE A 64 -1.32 -6.69 -2.47
C ILE A 64 0.17 -6.49 -2.75
N ALA A 65 1.00 -6.38 -1.71
CA ALA A 65 2.44 -6.25 -1.84
C ALA A 65 3.06 -7.43 -2.59
N LEU A 66 2.73 -8.66 -2.20
CA LEU A 66 3.17 -9.87 -2.89
C LEU A 66 2.76 -9.86 -4.37
N SER A 67 1.51 -9.49 -4.66
CA SER A 67 1.02 -9.39 -6.03
C SER A 67 1.85 -8.39 -6.84
N VAL A 68 2.15 -7.22 -6.27
CA VAL A 68 2.99 -6.21 -6.93
C VAL A 68 4.41 -6.70 -7.16
N ILE A 69 4.98 -7.46 -6.22
CA ILE A 69 6.32 -8.08 -6.39
C ILE A 69 6.29 -9.08 -7.54
N LYS A 70 5.31 -9.99 -7.61
CA LYS A 70 5.20 -10.95 -8.74
C LYS A 70 5.02 -10.23 -10.08
N LEU A 71 4.29 -9.11 -10.12
CA LEU A 71 4.16 -8.31 -11.34
C LEU A 71 5.48 -7.59 -11.72
N LEU A 72 6.28 -7.19 -10.73
CA LEU A 72 7.64 -6.68 -10.98
C LEU A 72 8.55 -7.80 -11.51
N THR A 73 8.44 -9.02 -10.98
CA THR A 73 9.14 -10.20 -11.50
C THR A 73 8.84 -10.41 -12.98
N GLN A 74 7.57 -10.35 -13.39
CA GLN A 74 7.16 -10.44 -14.80
C GLN A 74 7.75 -9.32 -15.65
N HIS A 75 7.84 -8.10 -15.10
CA HIS A 75 8.51 -7.00 -15.78
C HIS A 75 9.99 -7.30 -16.04
N ILE A 76 10.70 -7.79 -15.04
CA ILE A 76 12.14 -8.14 -15.15
C ILE A 76 12.34 -9.24 -16.20
N VAL A 77 11.52 -10.30 -16.18
CA VAL A 77 11.58 -11.38 -17.19
C VAL A 77 11.42 -10.82 -18.61
N VAL A 78 10.42 -9.95 -18.84
CA VAL A 78 10.21 -9.33 -20.15
C VAL A 78 11.40 -8.45 -20.55
N VAL A 79 11.96 -7.66 -19.63
CA VAL A 79 13.12 -6.81 -19.91
C VAL A 79 14.36 -7.66 -20.24
N ASN A 80 14.57 -8.76 -19.52
CA ASN A 80 15.68 -9.69 -19.76
C ASN A 80 15.61 -10.29 -21.15
N GLN A 81 14.42 -10.77 -21.53
CA GLN A 81 14.19 -11.32 -22.86
C GLN A 81 14.39 -10.25 -23.96
N GLU A 82 13.90 -9.03 -23.76
CA GLU A 82 13.98 -7.95 -24.76
C GLU A 82 15.39 -7.37 -24.95
N LEU A 83 16.17 -7.24 -23.87
CA LEU A 83 17.45 -6.52 -23.89
C LEU A 83 18.68 -7.41 -23.86
N PHE A 84 18.58 -8.60 -23.27
CA PHE A 84 19.73 -9.45 -23.00
C PHE A 84 19.62 -10.86 -23.63
N ASP A 85 18.48 -11.19 -24.25
CA ASP A 85 18.20 -12.52 -24.82
C ASP A 85 18.41 -13.65 -23.78
N THR A 86 18.07 -13.36 -22.52
CA THR A 86 18.20 -14.28 -21.40
C THR A 86 16.83 -14.72 -20.88
N GLU A 87 16.65 -16.03 -20.73
CA GLU A 87 15.48 -16.61 -20.06
C GLU A 87 15.82 -16.89 -18.59
N GLU A 88 15.59 -15.89 -17.75
CA GLU A 88 15.64 -16.06 -16.31
C GLU A 88 14.26 -16.48 -15.77
N SER A 89 14.25 -17.43 -14.84
CA SER A 89 13.00 -17.97 -14.29
C SER A 89 12.29 -16.95 -13.39
N GLU A 90 10.98 -16.76 -13.61
CA GLU A 90 10.11 -15.95 -12.74
C GLU A 90 10.24 -16.38 -11.26
N VAL A 91 10.35 -17.68 -11.02
CA VAL A 91 10.51 -18.25 -9.66
C VAL A 91 11.81 -17.78 -9.00
N SER A 92 12.92 -17.70 -9.77
CA SER A 92 14.21 -17.25 -9.25
C SER A 92 14.19 -15.76 -8.90
N ILE A 93 13.74 -14.93 -9.83
CA ILE A 93 13.66 -13.47 -9.63
C ILE A 93 12.73 -13.14 -8.45
N CYS A 94 11.57 -13.80 -8.36
CA CYS A 94 10.62 -13.58 -7.27
C CYS A 94 11.24 -13.90 -5.92
N LYS A 95 11.96 -15.03 -5.82
CA LYS A 95 12.68 -15.44 -4.62
C LYS A 95 13.74 -14.39 -4.23
N GLU A 96 14.52 -13.87 -5.17
CA GLU A 96 15.55 -12.86 -4.87
C GLU A 96 14.95 -11.56 -4.32
N LEU A 97 13.91 -11.04 -4.97
CA LEU A 97 13.19 -9.84 -4.53
C LEU A 97 12.60 -10.01 -3.12
N LEU A 98 11.99 -11.16 -2.84
CA LEU A 98 11.38 -11.46 -1.54
C LEU A 98 12.45 -11.67 -0.46
N THR A 99 13.51 -12.44 -0.73
CA THR A 99 14.63 -12.63 0.21
C THR A 99 15.21 -11.28 0.62
N GLU A 100 15.36 -10.34 -0.31
CA GLU A 100 15.91 -9.02 0.02
C GLU A 100 14.96 -8.20 0.91
N LEU A 101 13.65 -8.26 0.67
CA LEU A 101 12.67 -7.61 1.57
C LEU A 101 12.65 -8.23 2.97
N ILE A 102 12.83 -9.55 3.07
CA ILE A 102 12.94 -10.28 4.34
C ILE A 102 14.21 -9.87 5.08
N ASN A 103 15.36 -9.83 4.40
CA ASN A 103 16.64 -9.39 4.94
C ASN A 103 16.63 -7.95 5.47
N GLN A 104 15.74 -7.12 4.95
CA GLN A 104 15.56 -5.74 5.39
C GLN A 104 14.55 -5.61 6.54
N GLY A 105 13.91 -6.70 6.97
CA GLY A 105 12.85 -6.69 7.99
C GLY A 105 11.59 -5.93 7.55
N LYS A 106 11.44 -5.67 6.24
CA LYS A 106 10.31 -4.88 5.70
C LYS A 106 9.01 -5.67 5.65
N ILE A 107 9.10 -7.01 5.61
CA ILE A 107 7.98 -7.93 5.71
C ILE A 107 8.11 -8.66 7.04
N SER A 108 7.12 -8.52 7.91
CA SER A 108 7.10 -9.20 9.20
C SER A 108 6.81 -10.69 9.06
N LYS A 109 7.18 -11.50 10.07
CA LYS A 109 6.88 -12.95 10.07
C LYS A 109 5.39 -13.25 9.93
N LYS A 110 4.53 -12.41 10.53
CA LYS A 110 3.07 -12.53 10.42
C LYS A 110 2.58 -12.29 8.99
N GLU A 111 3.13 -11.28 8.33
CA GLU A 111 2.79 -10.99 6.93
C GLU A 111 3.27 -12.08 5.99
N LEU A 112 4.46 -12.65 6.24
CA LEU A 112 4.96 -13.82 5.50
C LEU A 112 4.00 -15.01 5.63
N GLY A 113 3.53 -15.31 6.86
CA GLY A 113 2.52 -16.36 7.05
C GLY A 113 1.26 -16.13 6.23
N THR A 114 0.74 -14.89 6.23
CA THR A 114 -0.45 -14.53 5.44
C THR A 114 -0.19 -14.63 3.94
N MET A 115 1.01 -14.27 3.46
CA MET A 115 1.42 -14.41 2.07
C MET A 115 1.46 -15.89 1.66
N VAL A 116 2.01 -16.78 2.49
CA VAL A 116 2.05 -18.23 2.24
C VAL A 116 0.65 -18.82 2.16
N ASP A 117 -0.22 -18.45 3.10
CA ASP A 117 -1.61 -18.96 3.16
C ASP A 117 -2.45 -18.60 1.93
N THR A 118 -1.99 -17.66 1.10
CA THR A 118 -2.67 -17.34 -0.17
C THR A 118 -2.47 -18.39 -1.26
N GLY A 119 -1.47 -19.27 -1.15
CA GLY A 119 -1.05 -20.19 -2.20
C GLY A 119 -0.31 -19.51 -3.38
N MET A 120 -0.08 -18.20 -3.34
CA MET A 120 0.60 -17.48 -4.43
C MET A 120 2.10 -17.77 -4.55
N LEU A 121 2.67 -18.49 -3.58
CA LEU A 121 4.10 -18.82 -3.48
C LEU A 121 4.37 -20.33 -3.66
N GLU A 122 3.37 -21.12 -4.08
CA GLU A 122 3.51 -22.58 -4.21
C GLU A 122 4.66 -22.97 -5.15
N ASP A 123 4.79 -22.30 -6.30
CA ASP A 123 5.86 -22.57 -7.27
C ASP A 123 7.24 -22.25 -6.70
N GLU A 124 7.40 -21.10 -6.06
CA GLU A 124 8.66 -20.70 -5.44
C GLU A 124 9.05 -21.61 -4.28
N MET A 125 8.08 -22.00 -3.44
CA MET A 125 8.30 -22.88 -2.30
C MET A 125 8.58 -24.33 -2.73
N ALA A 126 8.05 -24.78 -3.88
CA ALA A 126 8.37 -26.09 -4.44
C ALA A 126 9.84 -26.19 -4.87
N VAL A 127 10.45 -25.09 -5.32
CA VAL A 127 11.84 -25.06 -5.79
C VAL A 127 12.82 -24.75 -4.66
N TYR A 128 12.52 -23.76 -3.81
CA TYR A 128 13.47 -23.24 -2.82
C TYR A 128 13.15 -23.64 -1.37
N GLY A 129 12.07 -24.39 -1.14
CA GLY A 129 11.61 -24.76 0.19
C GLY A 129 10.86 -23.63 0.89
N GLU A 130 10.67 -23.76 2.21
CA GLU A 130 9.85 -22.85 3.00
C GLU A 130 10.38 -21.40 3.01
N ILE A 131 9.49 -20.41 2.84
CA ILE A 131 9.89 -18.99 2.80
C ILE A 131 10.67 -18.51 4.04
N PHE A 132 10.41 -19.13 5.20
CA PHE A 132 11.08 -18.78 6.45
C PHE A 132 12.56 -19.17 6.47
N THR A 133 13.02 -20.02 5.54
CA THR A 133 14.43 -20.42 5.42
C THR A 133 15.16 -19.68 4.31
N TRP A 134 14.49 -18.82 3.55
CA TRP A 134 15.08 -18.11 2.41
C TRP A 134 16.08 -17.02 2.80
N SER A 135 16.06 -16.58 4.05
CA SER A 135 16.99 -15.61 4.61
C SER A 135 17.86 -16.27 5.68
N GLU A 136 19.17 -16.06 5.57
CA GLU A 136 20.15 -16.49 6.58
C GLU A 136 20.30 -15.45 7.71
N LYS A 137 19.69 -14.27 7.56
CA LYS A 137 19.80 -13.15 8.50
C LYS A 137 18.60 -13.16 9.44
N GLU A 138 18.84 -13.39 10.73
CA GLU A 138 17.84 -13.05 11.75
C GLU A 138 17.67 -11.54 11.78
N THR A 139 16.62 -11.06 11.11
CA THR A 139 16.28 -9.64 11.03
C THR A 139 15.05 -9.39 11.88
N GLU A 140 15.10 -8.35 12.72
CA GLU A 140 13.94 -7.94 13.51
C GLU A 140 12.87 -7.31 12.60
N ASP A 141 11.61 -7.61 12.89
CA ASP A 141 10.47 -7.05 12.17
C ASP A 141 10.43 -5.52 12.37
N LEU A 142 10.46 -4.77 11.27
CA LEU A 142 10.35 -3.31 11.34
C LEU A 142 8.93 -2.89 11.72
N LEU A 143 8.85 -1.89 12.61
CA LEU A 143 7.61 -1.28 13.05
C LEU A 143 7.57 0.20 12.69
N CYS A 144 6.43 0.67 12.20
CA CYS A 144 6.18 2.08 11.93
C CYS A 144 5.26 2.67 13.00
N VAL A 145 5.72 3.75 13.63
CA VAL A 145 4.87 4.59 14.47
C VAL A 145 4.17 5.60 13.57
N VAL A 146 2.84 5.54 13.55
CA VAL A 146 1.99 6.41 12.72
C VAL A 146 1.26 7.39 13.63
N VAL A 147 1.54 8.68 13.46
CA VAL A 147 0.96 9.75 14.28
C VAL A 147 -0.02 10.58 13.44
N ARG A 148 -1.27 10.61 13.87
CA ARG A 148 -2.38 11.38 13.29
C ARG A 148 -2.84 12.46 14.27
N ASN A 149 -3.70 13.37 13.79
CA ASN A 149 -4.21 14.53 14.54
C ASN A 149 -3.10 15.37 15.21
N SER A 150 -1.94 15.49 14.57
CA SER A 150 -0.72 16.02 15.18
C SER A 150 -0.35 17.42 14.70
N PHE A 151 -1.36 18.25 14.39
CA PHE A 151 -1.13 19.63 13.96
C PHE A 151 -0.32 20.42 15.00
N SER A 152 -0.63 20.22 16.28
CA SER A 152 0.06 20.81 17.44
C SER A 152 1.52 20.37 17.57
N LEU A 153 1.89 19.17 17.09
CA LEU A 153 3.22 18.59 17.25
C LEU A 153 4.07 18.56 15.98
N LYS A 154 3.62 19.20 14.90
CA LYS A 154 4.26 19.16 13.58
C LYS A 154 5.76 19.48 13.63
N GLY A 155 6.15 20.54 14.35
CA GLY A 155 7.53 20.97 14.46
C GLY A 155 8.41 19.96 15.21
N GLU A 156 7.86 19.36 16.25
CA GLU A 156 8.57 18.40 17.10
C GLU A 156 8.75 17.05 16.39
N LEU A 157 7.71 16.56 15.71
CA LEU A 157 7.78 15.34 14.89
C LEU A 157 8.86 15.44 13.82
N ARG A 158 8.95 16.61 13.16
CA ARG A 158 10.00 16.86 12.15
C ARG A 158 11.41 16.82 12.76
N LYS A 159 11.61 17.42 13.94
CA LYS A 159 12.90 17.38 14.66
C LYS A 159 13.29 15.96 15.06
N ARG A 160 12.31 15.14 15.41
CA ARG A 160 12.48 13.72 15.79
C ARG A 160 12.68 12.78 14.60
N GLY A 161 12.71 13.30 13.37
CA GLY A 161 12.98 12.54 12.16
C GLY A 161 11.75 11.86 11.54
N TYR A 162 10.54 12.21 11.98
CA TYR A 162 9.34 11.71 11.31
C TYR A 162 9.21 12.29 9.90
N LYS A 163 8.71 11.48 8.98
CA LYS A 163 8.40 11.87 7.60
C LYS A 163 6.90 12.06 7.44
N TRP A 164 6.49 13.16 6.84
CA TRP A 164 5.08 13.41 6.52
C TRP A 164 4.65 12.57 5.32
N LEU A 165 3.59 11.79 5.49
CA LEU A 165 2.94 11.05 4.42
C LEU A 165 1.61 11.72 4.08
N ALA A 166 1.62 12.56 3.03
CA ALA A 166 0.50 13.39 2.61
C ALA A 166 -0.78 12.57 2.33
N ALA A 167 -0.65 11.47 1.58
CA ALA A 167 -1.78 10.57 1.30
C ALA A 167 -2.54 10.11 2.56
N ARG A 168 -1.84 9.85 3.67
CA ARG A 168 -2.43 9.42 4.94
C ARG A 168 -2.72 10.56 5.92
N LYS A 169 -2.28 11.78 5.59
CA LYS A 169 -2.27 12.93 6.51
C LYS A 169 -1.67 12.57 7.87
N ALA A 170 -0.56 11.82 7.86
CA ALA A 170 0.07 11.27 9.05
C ALA A 170 1.59 11.43 9.01
N TRP A 171 2.22 11.48 10.18
CA TRP A 171 3.67 11.42 10.36
C TRP A 171 4.10 9.99 10.65
N ILE A 172 5.16 9.52 10.00
CA ILE A 172 5.63 8.14 10.12
C ILE A 172 7.13 8.10 10.42
N LYS A 173 7.52 7.21 11.34
CA LYS A 173 8.91 6.86 11.60
C LYS A 173 9.02 5.36 11.87
N THR A 174 10.07 4.75 11.34
CA THR A 174 10.34 3.31 11.45
C THR A 174 11.32 3.02 12.58
N TYR A 175 11.08 1.92 13.28
CA TYR A 175 11.82 1.42 14.43
C TYR A 175 12.07 -0.08 14.23
N SER A 176 13.19 -0.59 14.72
CA SER A 176 13.52 -2.03 14.69
C SER A 176 12.96 -2.81 15.88
N SER A 177 12.62 -2.13 16.98
CA SER A 177 12.17 -2.77 18.22
C SER A 177 10.87 -2.16 18.73
N LEU A 178 9.92 -3.04 19.11
CA LEU A 178 8.64 -2.66 19.73
C LEU A 178 8.86 -1.83 21.01
N GLU A 179 9.86 -2.17 21.82
CA GLU A 179 10.15 -1.45 23.06
C GLU A 179 10.51 0.02 22.79
N THR A 180 11.33 0.27 21.77
CA THR A 180 11.72 1.63 21.38
C THR A 180 10.55 2.42 20.81
N ALA A 181 9.68 1.75 20.05
CA ALA A 181 8.47 2.33 19.50
C ALA A 181 7.43 2.68 20.59
N GLU A 182 7.24 1.82 21.60
CA GLU A 182 6.37 2.09 22.75
C GLU A 182 6.91 3.21 23.66
N LYS A 183 8.23 3.27 23.85
CA LYS A 183 8.89 4.39 24.54
C LYS A 183 8.65 5.71 23.81
N GLU A 184 8.77 5.73 22.48
CA GLU A 184 8.47 6.92 21.69
C GLU A 184 6.98 7.30 21.80
N LYS A 185 6.06 6.34 21.66
CA LYS A 185 4.62 6.58 21.80
C LYS A 185 4.29 7.22 23.15
N SER A 186 4.86 6.68 24.23
CA SER A 186 4.72 7.24 25.57
C SER A 186 5.25 8.67 25.65
N SER A 187 6.42 8.95 25.05
CA SER A 187 6.98 10.30 24.96
C SER A 187 6.15 11.26 24.11
N LEU A 188 5.41 10.79 23.11
CA LEU A 188 4.56 11.67 22.30
C LEU A 188 3.26 12.01 23.04
N TRP A 189 2.69 11.05 23.77
CA TRP A 189 1.51 11.30 24.59
C TRP A 189 1.73 12.28 25.74
N THR A 190 2.94 12.38 26.28
CA THR A 190 3.25 13.43 27.26
C THR A 190 3.26 14.83 26.65
N LEU A 191 3.43 14.97 25.33
CA LEU A 191 3.42 16.24 24.63
C LEU A 191 2.01 16.68 24.22
N SER A 192 1.14 15.72 23.86
CA SER A 192 -0.25 15.99 23.55
C SER A 192 -1.08 14.72 23.72
N SER A 193 -2.20 14.82 24.42
CA SER A 193 -3.17 13.73 24.59
C SER A 193 -4.19 13.64 23.44
N GLU A 194 -4.24 14.64 22.56
CA GLU A 194 -5.20 14.71 21.45
C GLU A 194 -4.73 13.97 20.19
N ILE A 195 -3.46 13.56 20.15
CA ILE A 195 -2.88 12.84 19.02
C ILE A 195 -3.32 11.38 19.02
N ASP A 196 -3.54 10.86 17.82
CA ASP A 196 -3.78 9.43 17.60
C ASP A 196 -2.46 8.77 17.17
N ILE A 197 -2.05 7.72 17.88
CA ILE A 197 -0.81 6.99 17.61
C ILE A 197 -1.14 5.52 17.38
N GLY A 198 -0.84 5.04 16.18
CA GLY A 198 -0.94 3.63 15.81
C GLY A 198 0.43 3.00 15.53
N PHE A 199 0.48 1.68 15.62
CA PHE A 199 1.60 0.88 15.14
C PHE A 199 1.17 0.10 13.90
N GLU A 200 1.99 0.16 12.87
CA GLU A 200 1.74 -0.53 11.60
C GLU A 200 3.08 -1.03 11.04
N THR A 201 3.06 -2.01 10.14
CA THR A 201 4.28 -2.43 9.42
C THR A 201 4.59 -1.47 8.27
N PRO A 202 5.82 -1.51 7.69
CA PRO A 202 6.14 -0.77 6.48
C PRO A 202 5.19 -1.09 5.31
N ILE A 203 4.82 -2.35 5.14
CA ILE A 203 3.89 -2.80 4.11
C ILE A 203 2.50 -2.20 4.32
N GLN A 204 1.95 -2.27 5.54
CA GLN A 204 0.67 -1.66 5.87
C GLN A 204 0.66 -0.15 5.63
N CYS A 205 1.76 0.54 5.96
CA CYS A 205 1.88 1.98 5.72
C CYS A 205 1.87 2.33 4.22
N LEU A 206 2.58 1.55 3.41
CA LEU A 206 2.71 1.77 1.97
C LEU A 206 1.40 1.43 1.25
N PHE A 207 0.90 0.22 1.45
CA PHE A 207 -0.28 -0.37 0.81
C PHE A 207 -1.60 -0.03 1.55
N HIS A 208 -1.66 1.17 2.10
CA HIS A 208 -2.90 1.76 2.62
C HIS A 208 -3.66 2.48 1.50
N PHE A 209 -4.84 2.01 1.15
CA PHE A 209 -5.67 2.57 0.08
C PHE A 209 -6.96 3.19 0.61
N ASP A 210 -7.51 4.13 -0.16
CA ASP A 210 -8.80 4.76 0.11
C ASP A 210 -9.76 4.50 -1.06
N TYR A 211 -11.00 4.20 -0.72
CA TYR A 211 -12.14 4.25 -1.64
C TYR A 211 -12.91 5.56 -1.47
N PHE A 212 -13.38 6.09 -2.59
CA PHE A 212 -14.22 7.28 -2.61
C PHE A 212 -15.62 6.84 -2.96
N LEU A 213 -16.52 6.97 -1.99
CA LEU A 213 -17.92 6.66 -2.14
C LEU A 213 -18.66 7.91 -2.54
N ALA A 214 -19.33 7.88 -3.69
CA ALA A 214 -20.23 8.93 -4.11
C ALA A 214 -21.68 8.46 -3.99
N ILE A 215 -22.51 9.30 -3.39
CA ILE A 215 -23.94 9.11 -3.25
C ILE A 215 -24.60 10.19 -4.10
N LYS A 216 -25.36 9.76 -5.11
CA LYS A 216 -26.23 10.69 -5.85
C LYS A 216 -27.23 11.23 -4.85
N GLN A 217 -27.40 12.55 -4.88
CA GLN A 217 -28.30 13.30 -4.00
C GLN A 217 -29.60 12.52 -3.83
N PRO A 218 -29.81 11.86 -2.67
CA PRO A 218 -31.08 11.25 -2.39
C PRO A 218 -32.08 12.39 -2.15
N GLU A 219 -33.38 12.14 -2.26
CA GLU A 219 -34.42 13.06 -1.77
C GLU A 219 -34.37 13.25 -0.22
N VAL A 220 -33.31 12.74 0.42
CA VAL A 220 -33.05 12.68 1.86
C VAL A 220 -32.14 13.84 2.28
N ASN A 221 -32.50 14.47 3.40
CA ASN A 221 -31.83 15.60 4.06
C ASN A 221 -30.30 15.60 3.94
N GLY A 222 -29.74 16.65 3.33
CA GLY A 222 -28.29 16.88 3.24
C GLY A 222 -27.59 16.83 4.60
N ASP A 223 -28.27 17.28 5.65
CA ASP A 223 -27.78 17.25 7.04
C ASP A 223 -27.41 15.84 7.51
N GLN A 224 -28.16 14.81 7.11
CA GLN A 224 -27.85 13.43 7.47
C GLN A 224 -26.56 12.94 6.80
N MET A 225 -26.31 13.35 5.56
CA MET A 225 -25.10 12.96 4.82
C MET A 225 -23.85 13.62 5.42
N GLU A 226 -23.96 14.88 5.83
CA GLU A 226 -22.89 15.60 6.53
C GLU A 226 -22.57 14.94 7.88
N MET A 227 -23.58 14.55 8.66
CA MET A 227 -23.39 13.80 9.91
C MET A 227 -22.69 12.45 9.69
N LEU A 228 -22.91 11.80 8.55
CA LEU A 228 -22.23 10.55 8.17
C LEU A 228 -20.80 10.79 7.63
N GLY A 229 -20.38 12.04 7.51
CA GLY A 229 -19.06 12.46 7.04
C GLY A 229 -18.92 12.54 5.52
N TYR A 230 -20.03 12.62 4.78
CA TYR A 230 -20.01 12.91 3.35
C TYR A 230 -20.04 14.41 3.11
N VAL A 231 -19.34 14.86 2.08
CA VAL A 231 -19.27 16.29 1.72
C VAL A 231 -19.79 16.46 0.29
N TYR A 232 -20.70 17.42 0.10
CA TYR A 232 -21.25 17.73 -1.22
C TYR A 232 -20.18 18.33 -2.14
N GLU A 233 -20.11 17.85 -3.37
CA GLU A 233 -19.20 18.31 -4.43
C GLU A 233 -17.70 18.30 -4.08
N ASN A 234 -17.27 17.30 -3.33
CA ASN A 234 -15.88 17.15 -2.92
C ASN A 234 -15.05 16.32 -3.92
N TYR A 235 -13.71 16.41 -3.84
CA TYR A 235 -12.76 15.62 -4.65
C TYR A 235 -12.92 15.74 -6.18
N GLY A 236 -13.49 16.86 -6.64
CA GLY A 236 -13.73 17.14 -8.06
C GLY A 236 -14.91 16.36 -8.68
N ILE A 237 -15.77 15.76 -7.85
CA ILE A 237 -16.98 15.06 -8.26
C ILE A 237 -18.17 16.01 -8.04
N THR A 238 -18.89 16.39 -9.09
CA THR A 238 -20.02 17.33 -9.01
C THR A 238 -21.35 16.61 -8.77
N LYS A 239 -22.33 17.31 -8.17
CA LYS A 239 -23.72 16.86 -7.94
C LYS A 239 -23.87 15.61 -7.06
N LYS A 240 -22.87 15.27 -6.24
CA LYS A 240 -22.88 14.09 -5.37
C LYS A 240 -22.25 14.40 -4.02
N PHE A 241 -22.70 13.68 -3.00
CA PHE A 241 -22.05 13.62 -1.69
C PHE A 241 -20.91 12.61 -1.77
N VAL A 242 -19.70 13.00 -1.37
CA VAL A 242 -18.52 12.14 -1.48
C VAL A 242 -17.82 11.99 -0.14
N LYS A 243 -17.47 10.74 0.20
CA LYS A 243 -16.67 10.40 1.38
C LYS A 243 -15.46 9.57 0.98
N ARG A 244 -14.30 9.92 1.52
CA ARG A 244 -13.08 9.12 1.46
C ARG A 244 -13.08 8.12 2.61
N VAL A 245 -12.92 6.84 2.30
CA VAL A 245 -13.04 5.72 3.24
C VAL A 245 -11.82 4.81 3.07
N PRO A 246 -11.01 4.61 4.12
CA PRO A 246 -9.93 3.62 4.08
C PRO A 246 -10.48 2.23 3.72
N THR A 247 -9.77 1.47 2.89
CA THR A 247 -10.24 0.15 2.44
C THR A 247 -10.49 -0.82 3.60
N CYS A 248 -9.71 -0.72 4.69
CA CYS A 248 -9.92 -1.50 5.90
C CYS A 248 -11.26 -1.20 6.63
N LEU A 249 -11.86 -0.03 6.41
CA LEU A 249 -13.14 0.38 6.99
C LEU A 249 -14.30 0.29 5.98
N PHE A 250 -14.01 -0.12 4.75
CA PHE A 250 -14.98 -0.13 3.66
C PHE A 250 -16.17 -1.06 3.94
N SER A 251 -15.92 -2.27 4.48
CA SER A 251 -17.00 -3.22 4.80
C SER A 251 -18.00 -2.64 5.81
N ASN A 252 -17.49 -1.95 6.85
CA ASN A 252 -18.31 -1.32 7.88
C ASN A 252 -19.16 -0.17 7.29
N GLU A 253 -18.54 0.65 6.43
CA GLU A 253 -19.26 1.74 5.76
C GLU A 253 -20.32 1.19 4.81
N ARG A 254 -20.01 0.14 4.04
CA ARG A 254 -20.95 -0.54 3.14
C ARG A 254 -22.15 -1.10 3.89
N GLU A 255 -21.93 -1.79 5.01
CA GLU A 255 -23.00 -2.29 5.86
C GLU A 255 -23.87 -1.18 6.44
N ARG A 256 -23.24 -0.05 6.83
CA ARG A 256 -23.97 1.11 7.34
C ARG A 256 -24.86 1.73 6.26
N LEU A 257 -24.35 1.92 5.04
CA LEU A 257 -25.14 2.44 3.92
C LEU A 257 -26.27 1.48 3.53
N ALA A 258 -26.01 0.17 3.55
CA ALA A 258 -27.03 -0.85 3.28
C ALA A 258 -28.19 -0.81 4.29
N LYS A 259 -27.89 -0.66 5.59
CA LYS A 259 -28.91 -0.50 6.65
C LYS A 259 -29.77 0.76 6.48
N LEU A 260 -29.23 1.79 5.86
CA LEU A 260 -29.91 3.05 5.57
C LEU A 260 -30.56 3.06 4.18
N GLU A 261 -30.46 1.96 3.42
CA GLU A 261 -30.95 1.84 2.05
C GLU A 261 -30.38 2.92 1.09
N ILE A 262 -29.17 3.41 1.37
CA ILE A 262 -28.52 4.45 0.56
C ILE A 262 -27.65 3.80 -0.52
N PRO A 263 -27.99 3.96 -1.82
CA PRO A 263 -27.14 3.47 -2.90
C PRO A 263 -25.89 4.34 -3.03
N PHE A 264 -24.75 3.71 -3.34
CA PHE A 264 -23.49 4.40 -3.57
C PHE A 264 -22.78 3.85 -4.82
N GLU A 265 -21.85 4.63 -5.34
CA GLU A 265 -20.93 4.26 -6.41
C GLU A 265 -19.48 4.51 -5.94
N LEU A 266 -18.57 3.64 -6.38
CA LEU A 266 -17.13 3.88 -6.24
C LEU A 266 -16.70 4.84 -7.35
N VAL A 267 -16.05 5.94 -6.96
CA VAL A 267 -15.54 6.96 -7.88
C VAL A 267 -14.04 7.12 -7.74
N VAL A 268 -13.40 7.61 -8.80
CA VAL A 268 -12.01 8.03 -8.79
C VAL A 268 -11.98 9.56 -8.70
N PRO A 269 -11.35 10.16 -7.68
CA PRO A 269 -11.15 11.61 -7.61
C PRO A 269 -10.49 12.16 -8.87
N LYS A 270 -10.86 13.38 -9.27
CA LYS A 270 -10.20 14.07 -10.38
C LYS A 270 -8.85 14.70 -10.00
N GLU A 271 -8.25 14.31 -8.87
CA GLU A 271 -6.95 14.84 -8.44
C GLU A 271 -5.86 14.45 -9.46
N ARG A 272 -5.61 15.39 -10.38
CA ARG A 272 -4.54 15.49 -11.38
C ARG A 272 -4.12 14.15 -12.00
N GLN A 273 -4.87 13.75 -13.03
CA GLN A 273 -4.26 13.13 -14.20
C GLN A 273 -3.14 14.07 -14.67
N VAL A 274 -1.91 13.84 -14.20
CA VAL A 274 -0.73 14.36 -14.88
C VAL A 274 -0.72 13.61 -16.21
N VAL A 275 -1.30 14.26 -17.22
CA VAL A 275 -1.06 13.95 -18.63
C VAL A 275 0.46 14.00 -18.79
N TYR A 276 1.02 12.89 -19.27
CA TYR A 276 2.44 12.75 -19.59
C TYR A 276 2.88 13.82 -20.60
#